data_AF-A0A1B0B1N3-F1
#
_entry.id   AF-A0A1B0B1N3-F1
#
_cell.length_a   1.000
_cell.length_b   1.000
_cell.length_c   1.000
_cell.angle_alpha   90.00
_cell.angle_beta   90.00
_cell.angle_gamma   90.00
#
_symmetry.space_group_name_H-M   'P 1'
#
loop_
_entity.id
_entity.type
_entity.pdbx_description
1 polymer ?
#
loop_
_entity_poly.entity_id
_entity_poly.type
_entity_poly.pdbx_seq_one_letter_code
_entity_poly.pdbx_strand_id
1 'polypeptide(L)'
;MIEKNRRERPQSDVRLNGEESPLLDNRQYGWYNSKLNFIQKKAVANILRGKIRNMPYVIFGPPGTEKTATLVETIKQIFKLIPTARMLLGTPSNNSADVITTQLIGVLRMDEQGAQKRTYIRAFDASIAQDFIVDEIETFCAEANRTEQKSKS
;
A
#
# COMPACT_ATOMS: atom_id res chain seq x y z
N MET A 1 -1.11 31.23 -15.91
CA MET A 1 -0.22 30.22 -16.53
C MET A 1 -0.15 29.01 -15.62
N ILE A 2 -0.88 27.94 -15.93
CA ILE A 2 -0.82 26.67 -15.20
C ILE A 2 -0.14 25.67 -16.13
N GLU A 3 1.16 25.50 -16.01
CA GLU A 3 1.85 24.45 -16.76
C GLU A 3 3.06 23.91 -15.99
N LYS A 4 3.30 22.60 -16.19
CA LYS A 4 4.37 21.73 -15.67
C LYS A 4 4.16 21.06 -14.30
N ASN A 5 3.15 20.17 -14.23
CA ASN A 5 3.10 19.11 -13.19
C ASN A 5 2.79 17.71 -13.73
N ARG A 6 3.01 17.47 -15.04
CA ARG A 6 3.01 16.12 -15.61
C ARG A 6 4.44 15.59 -15.58
N ARG A 7 4.65 14.37 -15.06
CA ARG A 7 5.94 13.68 -15.28
C ARG A 7 6.06 13.41 -16.79
N GLU A 8 7.24 13.64 -17.37
CA GLU A 8 7.52 13.25 -18.76
C GLU A 8 7.49 11.72 -18.93
N ARG A 9 7.74 10.97 -17.84
CA ARG A 9 7.63 9.51 -17.78
C ARG A 9 6.80 9.06 -16.57
N PRO A 10 5.94 8.03 -16.70
CA PRO A 10 5.14 7.51 -15.59
C PRO A 10 6.04 6.95 -14.47
N GLN A 11 5.50 6.81 -13.25
CA GLN A 11 6.21 6.18 -12.12
C GLN A 11 6.67 4.77 -12.44
N SER A 12 5.80 4.07 -13.17
CA SER A 12 6.02 2.75 -13.74
C SER A 12 5.27 2.74 -15.08
N ASP A 13 5.83 2.17 -16.15
CA ASP A 13 5.09 2.00 -17.41
C ASP A 13 4.14 0.79 -17.33
N VAL A 14 3.39 0.69 -16.22
CA VAL A 14 2.42 -0.38 -16.02
C VAL A 14 1.30 -0.21 -17.04
N ARG A 15 1.02 -1.22 -17.84
CA ARG A 15 -0.12 -1.27 -18.77
C ARG A 15 -1.13 -2.32 -18.31
N LEU A 16 -2.37 -2.24 -18.79
CA LEU A 16 -3.30 -3.36 -18.66
C LEU A 16 -3.33 -4.05 -20.01
N ASN A 17 -3.14 -5.38 -20.04
CA ASN A 17 -3.30 -6.16 -21.26
C ASN A 17 -4.80 -6.36 -21.60
N GLY A 18 -5.08 -7.07 -22.69
CA GLY A 18 -6.46 -7.42 -23.08
C GLY A 18 -7.21 -8.26 -22.04
N GLU A 19 -6.49 -8.91 -21.13
CA GLU A 19 -7.04 -9.69 -19.99
C GLU A 19 -7.07 -8.88 -18.68
N GLU A 20 -6.91 -7.56 -18.76
CA GLU A 20 -6.90 -6.65 -17.62
C GLU A 20 -5.81 -6.94 -16.57
N SER A 21 -4.75 -7.65 -16.94
CA SER A 21 -3.60 -7.92 -16.08
C SER A 21 -2.55 -6.82 -16.17
N PRO A 22 -1.91 -6.42 -15.05
CA PRO A 22 -0.81 -5.47 -15.07
C PRO A 22 0.39 -6.02 -15.84
N LEU A 23 0.85 -5.26 -16.83
CA LEU A 23 2.05 -5.48 -17.61
C LEU A 23 3.10 -4.46 -17.21
N LEU A 24 4.31 -4.88 -16.84
CA LEU A 24 5.46 -4.01 -16.65
C LEU A 24 6.67 -4.64 -17.35
N ASP A 25 7.39 -3.87 -18.18
CA ASP A 25 8.54 -4.34 -18.96
C ASP A 25 8.25 -5.63 -19.77
N ASN A 26 7.09 -5.67 -20.44
CA ASN A 26 6.57 -6.82 -21.19
C ASN A 26 6.35 -8.11 -20.37
N ARG A 27 6.40 -8.03 -19.03
CA ARG A 27 6.03 -9.13 -18.14
C ARG A 27 4.63 -8.93 -17.59
N GLN A 28 3.83 -9.99 -17.62
CA GLN A 28 2.51 -10.03 -17.00
C GLN A 28 2.60 -10.37 -15.53
N TYR A 29 1.85 -9.64 -14.71
CA TYR A 29 1.74 -9.84 -13.28
C TYR A 29 0.30 -10.19 -12.92
N GLY A 30 0.13 -11.20 -12.07
CA GLY A 30 -1.18 -11.60 -11.57
C GLY A 30 -1.73 -10.61 -10.54
N TRP A 31 -3.05 -10.55 -10.44
CA TRP A 31 -3.77 -9.90 -9.35
C TRP A 31 -3.71 -10.76 -8.09
N TYR A 32 -3.48 -10.15 -6.91
CA TYR A 32 -3.57 -10.89 -5.66
C TYR A 32 -5.04 -11.16 -5.30
N ASN A 33 -5.92 -10.20 -5.57
CA ASN A 33 -7.36 -10.38 -5.51
C ASN A 33 -7.95 -10.51 -6.92
N SER A 34 -8.25 -11.74 -7.34
CA SER A 34 -8.87 -12.02 -8.64
C SER A 34 -10.34 -11.58 -8.75
N LYS A 35 -10.99 -11.24 -7.64
CA LYS A 35 -12.40 -10.82 -7.61
C LYS A 35 -12.61 -9.34 -7.92
N LEU A 36 -11.54 -8.55 -8.06
CA LEU A 36 -11.67 -7.14 -8.41
C LEU A 36 -12.33 -6.99 -9.78
N ASN A 37 -13.30 -6.08 -9.86
CA ASN A 37 -13.92 -5.74 -11.13
C ASN A 37 -13.02 -4.82 -11.97
N PHE A 38 -13.38 -4.63 -13.25
CA PHE A 38 -12.62 -3.82 -14.20
C PHE A 38 -12.34 -2.39 -13.69
N ILE A 39 -13.30 -1.74 -13.05
CA ILE A 39 -13.14 -0.35 -12.57
C ILE A 39 -12.12 -0.29 -11.44
N GLN A 40 -12.16 -1.25 -10.51
CA GLN A 40 -11.17 -1.37 -9.43
C GLN A 40 -9.77 -1.67 -9.98
N LYS A 41 -9.63 -2.63 -10.91
CA LYS A 41 -8.36 -2.93 -11.59
C LYS A 41 -7.81 -1.72 -12.33
N LYS A 42 -8.66 -0.98 -13.03
CA LYS A 42 -8.30 0.27 -13.71
C LYS A 42 -7.84 1.35 -12.74
N ALA A 43 -8.47 1.46 -11.56
CA ALA A 43 -8.03 2.37 -10.50
C ALA A 43 -6.61 2.01 -10.02
N VAL A 44 -6.37 0.73 -9.71
CA VAL A 44 -5.04 0.23 -9.31
C VAL A 44 -3.99 0.57 -10.38
N ALA A 45 -4.26 0.24 -11.65
CA ALA A 45 -3.34 0.52 -12.75
C ALA A 45 -3.03 2.01 -12.93
N ASN A 46 -4.02 2.88 -12.73
CA ASN A 46 -3.81 4.33 -12.81
C ASN A 46 -2.94 4.88 -11.67
N ILE A 47 -3.08 4.32 -10.47
CA ILE A 47 -2.23 4.65 -9.31
C ILE A 47 -0.80 4.17 -9.57
N LEU A 48 -0.61 2.92 -9.99
CA LEU A 48 0.70 2.35 -10.31
C LEU A 48 1.46 3.19 -11.35
N ARG A 49 0.78 3.62 -12.41
CA ARG A 49 1.37 4.48 -13.44
C ARG A 49 1.82 5.83 -12.90
N GLY A 50 1.18 6.38 -11.86
CA GLY A 50 1.52 7.69 -11.31
C GLY A 50 1.55 8.81 -12.37
N LYS A 51 0.60 8.80 -13.32
CA LYS A 51 0.58 9.72 -14.48
C LYS A 51 0.52 11.20 -14.07
N ILE A 52 -0.01 11.51 -12.89
CA ILE A 52 -0.16 12.87 -12.38
C ILE A 52 0.78 13.04 -11.19
N ARG A 53 1.82 13.88 -11.34
CA ARG A 53 2.75 14.18 -10.24
C ARG A 53 2.06 15.06 -9.21
N ASN A 54 2.32 14.84 -7.92
CA ASN A 54 1.91 15.72 -6.82
C ASN A 54 0.39 15.88 -6.63
N MET A 55 -0.44 15.02 -7.26
CA MET A 55 -1.89 15.03 -7.07
C MET A 55 -2.33 13.79 -6.28
N PRO A 56 -3.17 13.94 -5.24
CA PRO A 56 -3.70 12.79 -4.52
C PRO A 56 -4.63 11.96 -5.42
N TYR A 57 -4.55 10.64 -5.27
CA TYR A 57 -5.53 9.72 -5.84
C TYR A 57 -6.60 9.44 -4.79
N VAL A 58 -7.86 9.59 -5.17
CA VAL A 58 -9.01 9.32 -4.29
C VAL A 58 -9.78 8.13 -4.84
N ILE A 59 -9.87 7.05 -4.06
CA ILE A 59 -10.75 5.92 -4.36
C ILE A 59 -12.10 6.22 -3.72
N PHE A 60 -13.10 6.52 -4.55
CA PHE A 60 -14.46 6.78 -4.13
C PHE A 60 -15.41 5.69 -4.65
N GLY A 61 -16.41 5.34 -3.84
CA GLY A 61 -17.44 4.38 -4.22
C GLY A 61 -18.54 4.27 -3.15
N PRO A 62 -19.76 3.85 -3.51
CA PRO A 62 -20.85 3.60 -2.58
C PRO A 62 -20.47 2.68 -1.39
N PRO A 63 -21.18 2.72 -0.26
CA PRO A 63 -20.97 1.73 0.82
C PRO A 63 -21.07 0.29 0.27
N GLY A 64 -20.22 -0.62 0.77
CA GLY A 64 -20.16 -2.01 0.30
C GLY A 64 -19.32 -2.27 -0.96
N THR A 65 -18.79 -1.26 -1.66
CA THR A 65 -18.00 -1.44 -2.91
C THR A 65 -16.53 -1.83 -2.72
N GLU A 66 -16.21 -2.52 -1.63
CA GLU A 66 -14.88 -3.08 -1.34
C GLU A 66 -13.70 -2.11 -1.61
N LYS A 67 -13.86 -0.83 -1.29
CA LYS A 67 -12.82 0.20 -1.45
C LYS A 67 -11.50 -0.23 -0.80
N THR A 68 -11.59 -0.83 0.39
CA THR A 68 -10.45 -1.39 1.12
C THR A 68 -9.74 -2.49 0.33
N ALA A 69 -10.47 -3.38 -0.36
CA ALA A 69 -9.87 -4.41 -1.19
C ALA A 69 -9.09 -3.81 -2.37
N THR A 70 -9.62 -2.74 -2.97
CA THR A 70 -8.92 -2.01 -4.05
C THR A 70 -7.65 -1.33 -3.52
N LEU A 71 -7.69 -0.75 -2.33
CA LEU A 71 -6.53 -0.13 -1.68
C LEU A 71 -5.46 -1.17 -1.31
N VAL A 72 -5.86 -2.29 -0.70
CA VAL A 72 -4.96 -3.39 -0.35
C VAL A 72 -4.29 -3.98 -1.59
N GLU A 73 -5.04 -4.21 -2.67
CA GLU A 73 -4.44 -4.66 -3.94
C GLU A 73 -3.42 -3.65 -4.46
N THR A 74 -3.76 -2.36 -4.42
CA THR A 74 -2.85 -1.28 -4.84
C THR A 74 -1.53 -1.33 -4.07
N ILE A 75 -1.58 -1.48 -2.76
CA ILE A 75 -0.39 -1.59 -1.90
C ILE A 75 0.44 -2.81 -2.27
N LYS A 76 -0.19 -3.98 -2.44
CA LYS A 76 0.49 -5.23 -2.84
C LYS A 76 1.18 -5.09 -4.19
N GLN A 77 0.52 -4.47 -5.17
CA GLN A 77 1.10 -4.25 -6.49
C GLN A 77 2.24 -3.23 -6.46
N ILE A 78 2.12 -2.13 -5.70
CA ILE A 78 3.24 -1.17 -5.53
C ILE A 78 4.44 -1.87 -4.89
N PHE A 79 4.20 -2.65 -3.83
CA PHE A 79 5.25 -3.41 -3.16
C PHE A 79 5.99 -4.32 -4.16
N LYS A 80 5.24 -5.09 -4.96
CA LYS A 80 5.80 -6.05 -5.92
C LYS A 80 6.50 -5.37 -7.10
N LEU A 81 5.88 -4.36 -7.70
CA LEU A 81 6.28 -3.80 -9.00
C LEU A 81 7.24 -2.62 -8.90
N ILE A 82 7.33 -1.98 -7.74
CA ILE A 82 8.16 -0.78 -7.54
C ILE A 82 9.11 -1.02 -6.35
N PRO A 83 10.28 -1.65 -6.59
CA PRO A 83 11.22 -1.99 -5.53
C PRO A 83 11.75 -0.81 -4.71
N THR A 84 11.80 0.36 -5.33
CA THR A 84 12.28 1.60 -4.71
C THR A 84 11.19 2.34 -3.92
N ALA A 85 9.94 1.88 -3.94
CA ALA A 85 8.85 2.53 -3.24
C ALA A 85 8.99 2.41 -1.72
N ARG A 86 8.83 3.55 -1.03
CA ARG A 86 8.63 3.62 0.43
C ARG A 86 7.19 4.04 0.68
N MET A 87 6.46 3.26 1.47
CA MET A 87 5.04 3.46 1.71
C MET A 87 4.79 3.80 3.18
N LEU A 88 3.97 4.81 3.41
CA LEU A 88 3.41 5.15 4.72
C LEU A 88 1.90 4.96 4.64
N LEU A 89 1.35 4.12 5.51
CA LEU A 89 -0.09 3.85 5.56
C LEU A 89 -0.65 4.47 6.83
N GLY A 90 -1.52 5.46 6.67
CA GLY A 90 -2.30 6.04 7.77
C GLY A 90 -3.68 5.42 7.82
N THR A 91 -4.13 5.06 9.01
CA THR A 91 -5.49 4.57 9.27
C THR A 91 -6.16 5.41 10.35
N PRO A 92 -7.50 5.49 10.38
CA PRO A 92 -8.21 6.24 11.42
C PRO A 92 -8.19 5.54 12.79
N SER A 93 -7.82 4.26 12.87
CA SER A 93 -7.77 3.49 14.12
C SER A 93 -6.76 2.35 14.05
N ASN A 94 -6.34 1.84 15.22
CA ASN A 94 -5.46 0.69 15.37
C ASN A 94 -6.07 -0.57 14.75
N ASN A 95 -7.35 -0.86 15.03
CA ASN A 95 -8.06 -2.01 14.45
C ASN A 95 -8.08 -1.98 12.90
N SER A 96 -8.20 -0.78 12.30
CA SER A 96 -8.09 -0.64 10.85
C SER A 96 -6.67 -0.94 10.35
N ALA A 97 -5.64 -0.59 11.14
CA ALA A 97 -4.26 -0.96 10.84
C ALA A 97 -4.04 -2.47 10.97
N ASP A 98 -4.62 -3.14 11.98
CA ASP A 98 -4.57 -4.60 12.12
C ASP A 98 -5.12 -5.28 10.86
N VAL A 99 -6.35 -4.95 10.47
CA VAL A 99 -7.03 -5.53 9.30
C VAL A 99 -6.22 -5.37 8.01
N ILE A 100 -5.62 -4.18 7.78
CA ILE A 100 -4.78 -3.95 6.60
C ILE A 100 -3.48 -4.76 6.71
N THR A 101 -2.83 -4.78 7.87
CA THR A 101 -1.57 -5.49 8.10
C THR A 101 -1.75 -6.99 7.87
N THR A 102 -2.81 -7.59 8.42
CA THR A 102 -3.15 -9.01 8.22
C THR A 102 -3.32 -9.34 6.74
N GLN A 103 -4.00 -8.47 5.98
CA GLN A 103 -4.16 -8.68 4.54
C GLN A 103 -2.85 -8.57 3.75
N LEU A 104 -1.83 -7.86 4.28
CA LEU A 104 -0.53 -7.65 3.64
C LEU A 104 0.53 -8.68 4.04
N ILE A 105 0.40 -9.37 5.19
CA ILE A 105 1.38 -10.33 5.73
C ILE A 105 1.94 -11.26 4.66
N GLY A 106 1.06 -11.85 3.84
CA GLY A 106 1.47 -12.83 2.83
C GLY A 106 2.45 -12.27 1.81
N VAL A 107 2.40 -10.98 1.50
CA VAL A 107 3.34 -10.33 0.57
C VAL A 107 4.59 -9.84 1.29
N LEU A 108 4.44 -9.38 2.54
CA LEU A 108 5.56 -8.91 3.36
C LEU A 108 6.55 -10.04 3.69
N ARG A 109 6.04 -11.25 3.97
CA ARG A 109 6.87 -12.43 4.29
C ARG A 109 7.58 -13.03 3.07
N MET A 110 7.03 -12.89 1.87
CA MET A 110 7.59 -13.49 0.66
C MET A 110 8.88 -12.79 0.18
N ASP A 111 9.11 -11.54 0.57
CA ASP A 111 10.34 -10.80 0.26
C ASP A 111 11.48 -11.14 1.25
N GLU A 112 11.20 -11.85 2.36
CA GLU A 112 12.24 -12.33 3.27
C GLU A 112 13.08 -13.45 2.65
N GLN A 113 12.53 -14.21 1.69
CA GLN A 113 13.27 -15.24 0.95
C GLN A 113 13.88 -14.73 -0.38
N GLY A 114 13.63 -13.45 -0.73
CA GLY A 114 14.13 -12.80 -1.94
C GLY A 114 15.44 -12.03 -1.73
N ALA A 115 16.04 -11.55 -2.82
CA ALA A 115 17.31 -10.80 -2.80
C ALA A 115 17.21 -9.38 -2.19
N GLN A 116 16.00 -8.90 -1.87
CA GLN A 116 15.76 -7.52 -1.45
C GLN A 116 14.91 -7.45 -0.18
N LYS A 117 15.52 -7.70 0.98
CA LYS A 117 14.85 -7.57 2.28
C LYS A 117 14.29 -6.15 2.46
N ARG A 118 12.97 -6.01 2.54
CA ARG A 118 12.30 -4.74 2.86
C ARG A 118 11.85 -4.72 4.30
N THR A 119 12.11 -3.60 4.96
CA THR A 119 11.65 -3.37 6.33
C THR A 119 10.22 -2.87 6.31
N TYR A 120 9.32 -3.59 6.97
CA TYR A 120 7.97 -3.13 7.26
C TYR A 120 7.85 -2.89 8.77
N ILE A 121 7.37 -1.71 9.15
CA ILE A 121 7.18 -1.30 10.53
C ILE A 121 5.76 -0.79 10.67
N ARG A 122 5.01 -1.39 11.60
CA ARG A 122 3.75 -0.90 12.10
C ARG A 122 4.03 -0.13 13.39
N ALA A 123 3.93 1.20 13.30
CA ALA A 123 3.91 2.05 14.47
C ALA A 123 2.48 2.12 15.02
N PHE A 124 2.31 2.01 16.34
CA PHE A 124 1.02 2.15 17.01
C PHE A 124 1.20 2.84 18.37
N ASP A 125 0.12 3.45 18.87
CA ASP A 125 0.08 4.01 20.22
C ASP A 125 -0.33 2.91 21.21
N ALA A 126 0.63 2.48 22.04
CA ALA A 126 0.46 1.42 23.04
C ALA A 126 -0.50 1.81 24.18
N SER A 127 -0.80 3.11 24.37
CA SER A 127 -1.72 3.56 25.42
C SER A 127 -3.20 3.27 25.13
N ILE A 128 -3.51 2.93 23.87
CA ILE A 128 -4.86 2.58 23.39
C ILE A 128 -4.97 1.07 23.09
N ALA A 129 -3.87 0.32 23.18
CA ALA A 129 -3.83 -1.11 22.93
C ALA A 129 -4.23 -1.89 24.20
N GLN A 130 -5.52 -1.89 24.51
CA GLN A 130 -6.09 -2.82 25.50
C GLN A 130 -6.51 -4.16 24.85
N ASP A 131 -6.41 -4.27 23.52
CA ASP A 131 -6.87 -5.42 22.75
C ASP A 131 -5.72 -6.15 22.04
N PHE A 132 -5.80 -7.48 22.12
CA PHE A 132 -4.90 -8.49 21.56
C PHE A 132 -4.35 -8.12 20.17
N ILE A 133 -3.05 -7.83 20.11
CA ILE A 133 -2.31 -7.89 18.84
C ILE A 133 -2.27 -9.36 18.43
N VAL A 134 -2.67 -9.67 17.20
CA VAL A 134 -2.61 -11.04 16.69
C VAL A 134 -1.13 -11.44 16.57
N ASP A 135 -0.74 -12.62 17.08
CA ASP A 135 0.65 -13.12 17.08
C ASP A 135 1.36 -12.94 15.71
N GLU A 136 0.60 -13.08 14.62
CA GLU A 136 1.12 -12.98 13.26
C GLU A 136 1.63 -11.58 12.86
N ILE A 137 1.13 -10.51 13.48
CA ILE A 137 1.50 -9.12 13.19
C ILE A 137 2.48 -8.53 14.21
N GLU A 138 2.70 -9.20 15.35
CA GLU A 138 3.62 -8.74 16.41
C GLU A 138 5.04 -8.49 15.87
N THR A 139 5.53 -9.36 14.99
CA THR A 139 6.87 -9.25 14.40
C THR A 139 7.08 -7.95 13.62
N PHE A 140 6.00 -7.28 13.22
CA PHE A 140 6.04 -6.03 12.48
C PHE A 140 5.84 -4.78 13.35
N CYS A 141 5.54 -4.94 14.64
CA CYS A 141 5.19 -3.85 15.52
C CYS A 141 6.44 -3.16 16.09
N ALA A 142 6.47 -1.82 16.09
CA ALA A 142 7.46 -1.04 16.81
C ALA A 142 6.77 0.00 17.69
N GLU A 143 7.17 0.05 18.95
CA GLU A 143 6.67 1.05 19.89
C GLU A 143 7.21 2.43 19.50
N ALA A 144 6.31 3.41 19.36
CA ALA A 144 6.68 4.81 19.23
C ALA A 144 7.13 5.34 20.60
N ASN A 145 8.35 5.01 21.02
CA ASN A 145 8.92 5.54 22.24
C ASN A 145 9.07 7.06 22.12
N ARG A 146 8.36 7.78 22.99
CA ARG A 146 8.33 9.24 23.13
C ARG A 146 9.73 9.85 22.99
N THR A 147 9.92 10.68 21.97
CA THR A 147 11.00 11.67 21.97
C THR A 147 10.71 12.68 23.08
N GLU A 148 11.51 12.58 24.14
CA GLU A 148 11.83 13.57 25.16
C GLU A 148 10.98 14.86 25.21
N GLN A 149 9.95 14.85 26.07
CA GLN A 149 9.61 16.06 26.83
C GLN A 149 10.39 16.03 28.16
N LYS A 150 11.68 16.35 28.09
CA LYS A 150 12.41 16.95 29.21
C LYS A 150 12.91 18.32 28.78
N SER A 151 11.97 19.23 28.50
CA SER A 151 12.26 20.66 28.64
C SER A 151 12.34 20.96 30.13
N LYS A 152 13.56 20.94 30.67
CA LYS A 152 13.89 21.65 31.91
C LYS A 152 13.54 23.14 31.72
N SER A 153 12.73 23.68 32.61
CA SER A 153 12.85 25.04 33.14
C SER A 153 12.43 25.01 34.60
#